data_AF-A0A7L2TBB3-F1
#
_entry.id   AF-A0A7L2TBB3-F1
#
_cell.length_a   1.000
_cell.length_b   1.000
_cell.length_c   1.000
_cell.angle_alpha   90.00
_cell.angle_beta   90.00
_cell.angle_gamma   90.00
#
_symmetry.space_group_name_H-M   'P 1'
#
loop_
_entity.id
_entity.type
_entity.pdbx_description
1 polymer ?
#
loop_
_entity_poly.entity_id
_entity_poly.type
_entity_poly.pdbx_seq_one_letter_code
_entity_poly.pdbx_strand_id
1 'polypeptide(L)'
;ILGLFGVCLRDFSVPRYVERVAALLRQKLLQAELLLAKRDTLARKRREALAEQEALEPKLQQLQERTRELQKLVREGWRPPRPPQTPSFPPLSPLPGVLQIEADISKRYGGRPVNLMGINL
;
A
#
# COMPACT_ATOMS: atom_id res chain seq x y z
N ILE A 1 -10.98 64.05 45.19
CA ILE A 1 -10.12 62.84 45.21
C ILE A 1 -10.80 61.63 44.56
N LEU A 2 -12.11 61.40 44.74
CA LEU A 2 -12.83 60.27 44.10
C LEU A 2 -13.04 60.36 42.57
N GLY A 3 -12.91 61.53 41.95
CA GLY A 3 -13.14 61.72 40.50
C GLY A 3 -12.00 61.26 39.57
N LEU A 4 -10.74 61.32 40.04
CA LEU A 4 -9.57 60.89 39.24
C LEU A 4 -9.41 59.36 39.21
N PHE A 5 -9.82 58.67 40.27
CA PHE A 5 -9.76 57.19 40.34
C PHE A 5 -10.76 56.52 39.39
N GLY A 6 -11.94 57.13 39.16
CA GLY A 6 -12.97 56.58 38.26
C GLY A 6 -12.63 56.68 36.77
N VAL A 7 -11.93 57.75 36.36
CA VAL A 7 -11.49 57.95 34.97
C VAL A 7 -10.31 57.03 34.64
N CYS A 8 -9.33 56.93 35.54
CA CYS A 8 -8.19 56.03 35.36
C CYS A 8 -8.59 54.54 35.25
N LEU A 9 -9.63 54.06 35.96
CA LEU A 9 -10.04 52.65 35.88
C LEU A 9 -10.63 52.26 34.50
N ARG A 10 -11.28 53.22 33.83
CA ARG A 10 -11.90 53.04 32.50
C ARG A 10 -10.86 53.13 31.38
N ASP A 11 -9.88 54.02 31.53
CA ASP A 11 -8.83 54.23 30.54
C ASP A 11 -7.64 53.25 30.64
N PHE A 12 -7.37 52.62 31.79
CA PHE A 12 -6.22 51.70 31.92
C PHE A 12 -6.50 50.25 31.52
N SER A 13 -7.77 49.81 31.48
CA SER A 13 -8.14 48.39 31.29
C SER A 13 -8.68 48.07 29.90
N VAL A 14 -9.48 48.97 29.32
CA VAL A 14 -10.09 48.83 28.00
C VAL A 14 -9.06 48.81 26.85
N PRO A 15 -8.02 49.68 26.82
CA PRO A 15 -7.08 49.69 25.71
C PRO A 15 -6.25 48.40 25.66
N ARG A 16 -5.78 47.89 26.81
CA ARG A 16 -4.95 46.68 26.87
C ARG A 16 -5.71 45.41 26.47
N TYR A 17 -7.01 45.34 26.78
CA TYR A 17 -7.84 44.24 26.32
C TYR A 17 -8.05 44.30 24.80
N VAL A 18 -8.41 45.47 24.29
CA VAL A 18 -8.62 45.71 22.85
C VAL A 18 -7.33 45.46 22.07
N GLU A 19 -6.17 45.86 22.58
CA GLU A 19 -4.86 45.60 21.98
C GLU A 19 -4.55 44.10 21.89
N ARG A 20 -4.79 43.34 22.98
CA ARG A 20 -4.59 41.88 22.98
C ARG A 20 -5.52 41.20 21.99
N VAL A 21 -6.79 41.61 21.94
CA VAL A 21 -7.77 41.08 20.98
C VAL A 21 -7.37 41.43 19.55
N ALA A 22 -6.93 42.67 19.30
CA ALA A 22 -6.44 43.09 17.99
C ALA A 22 -5.20 42.29 17.55
N ALA A 23 -4.27 42.01 18.46
CA ALA A 23 -3.10 41.17 18.18
C ALA A 23 -3.50 39.73 17.88
N LEU A 24 -4.41 39.15 18.66
CA LEU A 24 -4.96 37.81 18.43
C LEU A 24 -5.66 37.70 17.07
N LEU A 25 -6.51 38.67 16.73
CA LEU A 25 -7.22 38.68 15.44
C LEU A 25 -6.24 38.79 14.26
N ARG A 26 -5.22 39.66 14.36
CA ARG A 26 -4.15 39.74 13.35
C ARG A 26 -3.43 38.41 13.18
N GLN A 27 -3.10 37.73 14.28
CA GLN A 27 -2.47 36.42 14.25
C GLN A 27 -3.37 35.38 13.56
N LYS A 28 -4.68 35.38 13.85
CA LYS A 28 -5.65 34.47 13.21
C LYS A 28 -5.79 34.73 11.71
N LEU A 29 -5.77 36.00 11.29
CA LEU A 29 -5.79 36.36 9.87
C LEU A 29 -4.55 35.83 9.15
N LEU A 30 -3.35 36.06 9.69
CA LEU A 30 -2.12 35.52 9.10
C LEU A 30 -2.11 33.99 9.02
N GLN A 31 -2.64 33.31 10.05
CA GLN A 31 -2.81 31.85 10.03
C GLN A 31 -3.76 31.41 8.91
N ALA A 32 -4.89 32.11 8.73
CA ALA A 32 -5.85 31.81 7.68
C ALA A 32 -5.27 32.03 6.28
N GLU A 33 -4.55 33.14 6.06
CA GLU A 33 -3.87 33.43 4.80
C GLU A 33 -2.83 32.36 4.45
N LEU A 34 -2.02 31.94 5.43
CA LEU A 34 -1.06 30.85 5.24
C LEU A 34 -1.76 29.54 4.86
N LEU A 35 -2.87 29.21 5.53
CA LEU A 35 -3.64 28.00 5.22
C LEU A 35 -4.25 28.04 3.81
N LEU A 36 -4.71 29.21 3.35
CA LEU A 36 -5.18 29.39 1.97
C LEU A 36 -4.06 29.16 0.97
N ALA A 37 -2.89 29.77 1.17
CA ALA A 37 -1.72 29.55 0.31
C ALA A 37 -1.31 28.07 0.27
N LYS A 38 -1.32 27.38 1.42
CA LYS A 38 -1.07 25.93 1.50
C LYS A 38 -2.13 25.14 0.73
N ARG A 39 -3.41 25.49 0.87
CA ARG A 39 -4.49 24.83 0.12
C ARG A 39 -4.30 24.97 -1.39
N ASP A 40 -3.91 26.15 -1.87
CA ASP A 40 -3.72 26.38 -3.30
C ASP A 40 -2.53 25.59 -3.86
N THR A 41 -1.43 25.48 -3.11
CA THR A 41 -0.31 24.61 -3.50
C THR A 41 -0.70 23.14 -3.53
N LEU A 42 -1.48 22.67 -2.55
CA LEU A 42 -2.02 21.30 -2.56
C LEU A 42 -2.99 21.06 -3.72
N ALA A 43 -3.83 22.04 -4.05
CA ALA A 43 -4.74 21.95 -5.19
C ALA A 43 -3.98 21.85 -6.52
N ARG A 44 -2.88 22.59 -6.68
CA ARG A 44 -1.98 22.47 -7.85
C ARG A 44 -1.36 21.07 -7.94
N LYS A 45 -0.73 20.61 -6.85
CA LYS A 45 -0.14 19.27 -6.79
C LYS A 45 -1.16 18.16 -7.06
N ARG A 46 -2.39 18.32 -6.58
CA ARG A 46 -3.48 17.37 -6.85
C ARG A 46 -3.82 17.32 -8.33
N ARG A 47 -3.87 18.47 -9.01
CA ARG A 47 -4.13 18.53 -10.47
C ARG A 47 -2.99 17.91 -11.26
N GLU A 48 -1.74 18.18 -10.87
CA GLU A 48 -0.55 17.56 -11.49
C GLU A 48 -0.59 16.04 -11.36
N ALA A 49 -0.86 15.52 -10.15
CA ALA A 49 -0.97 14.08 -9.92
C ALA A 49 -2.12 13.42 -10.74
N LEU A 50 -3.25 14.12 -10.90
CA LEU A 50 -4.35 13.64 -11.74
C LEU A 50 -3.96 13.63 -13.23
N ALA A 51 -3.28 14.67 -13.72
CA ALA A 51 -2.81 14.73 -15.10
C ALA A 51 -1.75 13.63 -15.38
N GLU A 52 -0.87 13.35 -14.43
CA GLU A 52 0.07 12.23 -14.50
C GLU A 52 -0.67 10.88 -14.55
N GLN A 53 -1.72 10.71 -13.74
CA GLN A 53 -2.56 9.50 -13.79
C GLN A 53 -3.24 9.34 -15.15
N GLU A 54 -3.91 10.37 -15.64
CA GLU A 54 -4.59 10.39 -16.94
C GLU A 54 -3.60 10.09 -18.09
N ALA A 55 -2.36 10.58 -18.02
CA ALA A 55 -1.33 10.28 -19.01
C ALA A 55 -0.82 8.83 -18.95
N LEU A 56 -0.90 8.17 -17.79
CA LEU A 56 -0.47 6.79 -17.60
C LEU A 56 -1.58 5.77 -17.89
N GLU A 57 -2.85 6.12 -17.73
CA GLU A 57 -4.00 5.28 -18.05
C GLU A 57 -3.96 4.63 -19.44
N PRO A 58 -3.68 5.36 -20.55
CA PRO A 58 -3.65 4.74 -21.88
C PRO A 58 -2.50 3.74 -22.03
N LYS A 59 -1.35 3.97 -21.39
CA LYS A 59 -0.23 3.02 -21.41
C LYS A 59 -0.57 1.74 -20.64
N LEU A 60 -1.26 1.87 -19.52
CA LEU A 60 -1.75 0.72 -18.75
C LEU A 60 -2.76 -0.09 -19.57
N GLN A 61 -3.71 0.56 -20.22
CA GLN A 61 -4.68 -0.11 -21.10
C GLN A 61 -3.98 -0.86 -22.23
N GLN A 62 -3.02 -0.22 -22.91
CA GLN A 62 -2.24 -0.84 -23.97
C GLN A 62 -1.47 -2.09 -23.47
N LEU A 63 -0.84 -2.02 -22.30
CA LEU A 63 -0.14 -3.16 -21.71
C LEU A 63 -1.10 -4.30 -21.36
N GLN A 64 -2.29 -4.00 -20.84
CA GLN A 64 -3.30 -5.01 -20.56
C GLN A 64 -3.77 -5.72 -21.83
N GLU A 65 -4.03 -4.97 -22.91
CA GLU A 65 -4.40 -5.52 -24.21
C GLU A 65 -3.32 -6.45 -24.76
N ARG A 66 -2.05 -5.99 -24.77
CA ARG A 66 -0.91 -6.81 -25.20
C ARG A 66 -0.76 -8.07 -24.36
N THR A 67 -0.97 -7.97 -23.04
CA THR A 67 -0.90 -9.14 -22.15
C THR A 67 -2.00 -10.15 -22.48
N ARG A 68 -3.22 -9.69 -22.80
CA ARG A 68 -4.34 -10.55 -23.22
C ARG A 68 -4.06 -11.23 -24.56
N GLU A 69 -3.52 -10.51 -25.53
CA GLU A 69 -3.12 -11.07 -26.83
C GLU A 69 -2.07 -12.17 -26.65
N LEU A 70 -1.01 -11.89 -25.88
CA LEU A 70 0.03 -12.87 -25.58
C LEU A 70 -0.54 -14.09 -24.85
N GLN A 71 -1.45 -13.88 -23.89
CA GLN A 71 -2.08 -14.99 -23.17
C GLN A 71 -2.94 -15.88 -24.09
N LYS A 72 -3.61 -15.31 -25.10
CA LYS A 72 -4.31 -16.09 -26.13
C LYS A 72 -3.33 -16.92 -26.95
N LEU A 73 -2.24 -16.31 -27.43
CA LEU A 73 -1.21 -17.00 -28.20
C LEU A 73 -0.55 -18.13 -27.41
N VAL A 74 -0.29 -17.93 -26.11
CA VAL A 74 0.22 -19.00 -25.23
C VAL A 74 -0.82 -20.10 -25.07
N ARG A 75 -2.09 -19.78 -24.87
CA ARG A 75 -3.15 -20.79 -24.73
C ARG A 75 -3.34 -21.61 -26.01
N GLU A 76 -3.22 -20.98 -27.17
CA GLU A 76 -3.40 -21.61 -28.48
C GLU A 76 -2.14 -22.37 -28.94
N GLY A 77 -0.96 -21.84 -28.67
CA GLY A 77 0.33 -22.41 -29.09
C GLY A 77 0.93 -23.42 -28.12
N TRP A 78 0.50 -23.41 -26.85
CA TRP A 78 1.02 -24.36 -25.86
C TRP A 78 0.26 -25.68 -25.93
N ARG A 79 0.85 -26.65 -26.64
CA ARG A 79 0.50 -28.06 -26.49
C ARG A 79 1.65 -28.78 -25.79
N PRO A 80 1.49 -29.24 -24.54
CA PRO A 80 2.50 -30.08 -23.93
C PRO A 80 2.59 -31.37 -24.75
N PRO A 81 3.80 -31.88 -25.03
CA PRO A 81 3.94 -33.17 -25.69
C PRO A 81 3.15 -34.21 -24.88
N ARG A 82 2.41 -35.08 -25.57
CA ARG A 82 1.75 -36.21 -24.89
C ARG A 82 2.85 -36.94 -24.11
N PRO A 83 2.68 -37.16 -22.80
CA PRO A 83 3.63 -38.01 -22.09
C PRO A 83 3.69 -39.33 -22.86
N PRO A 84 4.89 -39.90 -23.09
CA PRO A 84 5.00 -41.23 -23.65
C PRO A 84 4.08 -42.13 -22.83
N GLN A 85 3.26 -42.94 -23.49
CA GLN A 85 2.43 -43.91 -22.79
C GLN A 85 3.40 -44.81 -22.03
N THR A 86 3.53 -44.57 -20.73
CA THR A 86 4.31 -45.43 -19.86
C THR A 86 3.67 -46.80 -19.95
N PRO A 87 4.44 -47.86 -20.28
CA PRO A 87 3.93 -49.22 -20.10
C PRO A 87 3.37 -49.30 -18.69
N SER A 88 2.18 -49.86 -18.52
CA SER A 88 1.58 -50.08 -17.21
C SER A 88 2.45 -51.10 -16.46
N PHE A 89 3.54 -50.63 -15.86
CA PHE A 89 4.28 -51.40 -14.89
C PHE A 89 3.40 -51.52 -13.64
N PRO A 90 3.32 -52.71 -13.03
CA PRO A 90 2.71 -52.82 -11.72
C PRO A 90 3.39 -51.83 -10.76
N PRO A 91 2.68 -51.24 -9.80
CA PRO A 91 3.27 -50.29 -8.86
C PRO A 91 4.49 -50.97 -8.21
N LEU A 92 5.68 -50.43 -8.49
CA LEU A 92 6.89 -50.89 -7.83
C LEU A 92 6.75 -50.53 -6.37
N SER A 93 6.68 -51.55 -5.51
CA SER A 93 6.73 -51.39 -4.07
C SER A 93 7.93 -50.50 -3.70
N PRO A 94 7.77 -49.53 -2.78
CA PRO A 94 8.87 -48.66 -2.39
C PRO A 94 10.10 -49.48 -2.00
N LEU A 95 11.26 -49.15 -2.57
CA LEU A 95 12.52 -49.78 -2.18
C LEU A 95 12.73 -49.58 -0.67
N PRO A 96 13.14 -50.62 0.08
CA PRO A 96 13.22 -50.57 1.54
C PRO A 96 14.13 -49.45 2.06
N GLY A 97 15.08 -48.97 1.25
CA GLY A 97 15.95 -47.85 1.60
C GLY A 97 15.25 -46.50 1.69
N VAL A 98 14.20 -46.24 0.90
CA VAL A 98 13.53 -44.93 0.88
C VAL A 98 12.70 -44.73 2.15
N LEU A 99 12.00 -45.76 2.60
CA LEU A 99 11.22 -45.75 3.84
C LEU A 99 12.12 -45.53 5.08
N GLN A 100 13.32 -46.10 5.07
CA GLN A 100 14.29 -45.91 6.16
C GLN A 100 14.77 -44.45 6.24
N ILE A 101 14.98 -43.80 5.09
CA ILE A 101 15.42 -42.41 5.00
C ILE A 101 14.31 -41.47 5.47
N GLU A 102 13.07 -41.69 5.03
CA GLU A 102 11.90 -40.91 5.48
C GLU A 102 11.70 -41.03 6.99
N ALA A 103 11.81 -42.24 7.54
CA ALA A 103 11.70 -42.47 8.98
C ALA A 103 12.82 -41.77 9.76
N ASP A 104 14.06 -41.76 9.25
CA ASP A 104 15.18 -41.08 9.93
C ASP A 104 15.03 -39.55 9.88
N ILE A 105 14.61 -38.99 8.74
CA ILE A 105 14.37 -37.55 8.61
C ILE A 105 13.15 -37.14 9.44
N SER A 106 12.06 -37.90 9.41
CA SER A 106 10.85 -37.64 10.20
C SER A 106 11.18 -37.59 11.70
N LYS A 107 12.01 -38.52 12.20
CA LYS A 107 12.47 -38.50 13.61
C LYS A 107 13.26 -37.23 13.95
N ARG A 108 14.12 -36.76 13.04
CA ARG A 108 14.90 -35.53 13.24
C ARG A 108 14.02 -34.27 13.27
N TYR A 109 12.85 -34.31 12.63
CA TYR A 109 11.89 -33.19 12.57
C TYR A 109 10.56 -33.47 13.29
N GLY A 110 10.62 -34.18 14.42
CA GLY A 110 9.49 -34.28 15.36
C GLY A 110 8.33 -35.18 14.90
N GLY A 111 8.61 -36.23 14.12
CA GLY A 111 7.64 -37.24 13.69
C GLY A 111 6.67 -36.77 12.61
N ARG A 112 6.96 -35.64 11.94
CA ARG A 112 6.13 -35.16 10.83
C ARG A 112 6.44 -35.96 9.56
N PRO A 113 5.42 -36.35 8.76
CA PRO A 113 5.67 -37.02 7.48
C PRO A 113 6.41 -36.07 6.54
N VAL A 114 7.45 -36.56 5.87
CA VAL A 114 8.29 -35.78 4.94
C VAL A 114 8.17 -36.39 3.56
N ASN A 115 7.65 -35.60 2.62
CA ASN A 115 7.51 -36.02 1.23
C ASN A 115 8.81 -35.69 0.48
N LEU A 116 9.64 -36.69 0.26
CA LEU A 116 10.83 -36.55 -0.56
C LEU A 116 10.39 -36.60 -2.03
N MET A 117 10.43 -35.46 -2.71
CA MET A 117 10.28 -35.38 -4.17
C MET A 117 8.92 -35.82 -4.75
N GLY A 118 7.81 -35.47 -4.09
CA GLY A 118 6.47 -35.59 -4.68
C GLY A 118 5.95 -37.02 -4.86
N ILE A 119 6.60 -38.00 -4.23
CA ILE A 119 6.06 -39.35 -4.09
C ILE A 119 4.98 -39.26 -3.02
N ASN A 120 3.71 -39.18 -3.43
CA ASN A 120 2.60 -39.43 -2.54
C ASN A 120 2.45 -40.95 -2.42
N LEU A 121 2.61 -41.50 -1.21
CA LEU A 121 2.17 -42.86 -0.90
C LEU A 121 0.66 -42.88 -0.68
#